data_AF-A0A7Y8HKF4-F1
#
_entry.id   AF-A0A7Y8HKF4-F1
#
_cell.length_a   1.000
_cell.length_b   1.000
_cell.length_c   1.000
_cell.angle_alpha   90.00
_cell.angle_beta   90.00
_cell.angle_gamma   90.00
#
_symmetry.space_group_name_H-M   'P 1'
#
loop_
_entity.id
_entity.type
_entity.pdbx_description
1 polymer ?
#
loop_
_entity_poly.entity_id
_entity_poly.type
_entity_poly.pdbx_seq_one_letter_code
_entity_poly.pdbx_strand_id
1 'polypeptide(L)'
;MKSFLSLATVTACLVSSSFAADSLEGMFKDGKANGELRAFYIDRNWGGTVGNPMVDRAAFAVGGNVGFDTASLHGLSLGAKFYTTNGLGVNSKTSAKVDGTLFDDNKDSYSILGESYLVYKNSNTTVKVGRQKLDTPLAGSDDARMLPNLFEATVLINTDIKDTTIIAAHVSKFAAGTFSNAYSASTPSNAALSVSSGYGLNQTSGKFMNMGTYAINQDTDGVSVLSA
;
A
#
# COMPACT_ATOMS: atom_id res chain seq x y z
N MET A 1 -14.88 32.75 19.03
CA MET A 1 -13.73 32.20 18.27
C MET A 1 -13.94 30.71 18.16
N LYS A 2 -14.14 30.19 16.94
CA LYS A 2 -14.35 28.76 16.69
C LYS A 2 -12.97 28.11 16.57
N SER A 3 -12.59 27.31 17.56
CA SER A 3 -11.37 26.50 17.49
C SER A 3 -11.58 25.40 16.45
N PHE A 4 -10.86 25.47 15.33
CA PHE A 4 -10.72 24.35 14.43
C PHE A 4 -9.78 23.34 15.09
N LEU A 5 -10.34 22.27 15.66
CA LEU A 5 -9.56 21.12 16.09
C LEU A 5 -9.19 20.35 14.80
N SER A 6 -7.95 20.52 14.33
CA SER A 6 -7.38 19.68 13.28
C SER A 6 -7.10 18.31 13.90
N LEU A 7 -8.03 17.39 13.74
CA LEU A 7 -7.84 15.99 14.10
C LEU A 7 -7.06 15.34 12.96
N ALA A 8 -5.73 15.33 13.07
CA ALA A 8 -4.89 14.45 12.28
C ALA A 8 -5.14 13.02 12.78
N THR A 9 -6.16 12.35 12.22
CA THR A 9 -6.46 10.96 12.52
C THR A 9 -5.36 10.09 11.92
N VAL A 10 -4.24 9.92 12.63
CA VAL A 10 -3.30 8.82 12.37
C VAL A 10 -4.08 7.55 12.65
N THR A 11 -4.67 6.98 11.61
CA THR A 11 -5.35 5.68 11.69
C THR A 11 -4.28 4.60 11.65
N ALA A 12 -3.43 4.57 12.68
CA ALA A 12 -2.82 3.32 13.05
C ALA A 12 -4.00 2.43 13.44
N CYS A 13 -4.29 1.38 12.67
CA CYS A 13 -5.31 0.41 13.02
C CYS A 13 -5.06 -0.04 14.46
N LEU A 14 -5.78 0.56 15.41
CA LEU A 14 -5.84 0.14 16.79
C LEU A 14 -6.41 -1.26 16.70
N VAL A 15 -5.51 -2.23 16.79
CA VAL A 15 -5.79 -3.66 16.71
C VAL A 15 -6.99 -3.90 17.60
N SER A 16 -8.14 -4.21 16.98
CA SER A 16 -9.38 -4.49 17.68
C SER A 16 -9.05 -5.54 18.73
N SER A 17 -9.45 -5.31 19.97
CA SER A 17 -9.24 -6.21 21.11
C SER A 17 -9.57 -7.65 20.73
N SER A 18 -8.54 -8.40 20.32
CA SER A 18 -8.59 -9.83 20.06
C SER A 18 -8.44 -10.51 21.41
N PHE A 19 -9.31 -11.48 21.69
CA PHE A 19 -9.15 -12.36 22.84
C PHE A 19 -7.74 -12.96 22.78
N ALA A 20 -7.03 -12.90 23.91
CA ALA A 20 -5.75 -13.59 24.01
C ALA A 20 -6.03 -15.10 23.89
N ALA A 21 -5.43 -15.75 22.90
CA ALA A 21 -5.46 -17.20 22.77
C ALA A 21 -4.52 -17.81 23.81
N ASP A 22 -4.94 -18.93 24.41
CA ASP A 22 -4.17 -19.66 25.42
C ASP A 22 -3.20 -20.70 24.80
N SER A 23 -3.27 -20.92 23.49
CA SER A 23 -2.44 -21.90 22.77
C SER A 23 -2.17 -21.50 21.33
N LEU A 24 -1.17 -22.14 20.71
CA LEU A 24 -0.88 -21.98 19.29
C LEU A 24 -2.06 -22.41 18.42
N GLU A 25 -2.79 -23.46 18.81
CA GLU A 25 -4.02 -23.85 18.11
C GLU A 25 -5.09 -22.75 18.21
N GLY A 26 -5.30 -22.20 19.42
CA GLY A 26 -6.24 -21.10 19.65
C GLY A 26 -5.91 -19.86 18.82
N MET A 27 -4.62 -19.53 18.67
CA MET A 27 -4.15 -18.41 17.87
C MET A 27 -4.66 -18.45 16.42
N PHE A 28 -4.66 -19.64 15.79
CA PHE A 28 -5.19 -19.81 14.44
C PHE A 28 -6.70 -20.04 14.42
N LYS A 29 -7.27 -20.73 15.42
CA LYS A 29 -8.70 -20.97 15.49
C LYS A 29 -9.52 -19.69 15.67
N ASP A 30 -9.03 -18.79 16.51
CA ASP A 30 -9.70 -17.53 16.87
C ASP A 30 -9.24 -16.35 16.01
N GLY A 31 -8.42 -16.62 14.98
CA GLY A 31 -8.04 -15.65 13.98
C GLY A 31 -9.22 -15.18 13.11
N LYS A 32 -9.00 -14.10 12.37
CA LYS A 32 -10.01 -13.43 11.56
C LYS A 32 -9.58 -13.39 10.10
N ALA A 33 -10.41 -13.98 9.24
CA ALA A 33 -10.33 -13.72 7.80
C ALA A 33 -10.89 -12.32 7.49
N ASN A 34 -10.25 -11.64 6.56
CA ASN A 34 -10.71 -10.35 6.05
C ASN A 34 -10.41 -10.25 4.55
N GLY A 35 -11.04 -9.31 3.87
CA GLY A 35 -10.84 -9.17 2.44
C GLY A 35 -11.76 -8.14 1.81
N GLU A 36 -11.50 -7.87 0.54
CA GLU A 36 -12.29 -6.99 -0.30
C GLU A 36 -12.40 -7.61 -1.70
N LEU A 37 -13.57 -7.51 -2.32
CA LEU A 37 -13.73 -7.73 -3.76
C LEU A 37 -13.96 -6.39 -4.44
N ARG A 38 -13.23 -6.15 -5.53
CA ARG A 38 -13.26 -4.90 -6.27
C ARG A 38 -13.45 -5.16 -7.76
N ALA A 39 -14.37 -4.44 -8.36
CA ALA A 39 -14.48 -4.28 -9.81
C ALA A 39 -14.30 -2.80 -10.13
N PHE A 40 -13.44 -2.50 -11.10
CA PHE A 40 -13.08 -1.13 -11.45
C PHE A 40 -13.14 -0.95 -12.96
N TYR A 41 -13.94 0.00 -13.43
CA TYR A 41 -13.92 0.50 -14.80
C TYR A 41 -13.38 1.93 -14.83
N ILE A 42 -12.49 2.22 -15.75
CA ILE A 42 -11.98 3.57 -15.99
C ILE A 42 -11.98 3.86 -17.49
N ASP A 43 -12.28 5.11 -17.82
CA ASP A 43 -12.20 5.68 -19.16
C ASP A 43 -11.54 7.06 -19.05
N ARG A 44 -10.47 7.28 -19.81
CA ARG A 44 -9.73 8.54 -19.88
C ARG A 44 -9.70 9.01 -21.33
N ASN A 45 -10.47 10.07 -21.58
CA ASN A 45 -10.39 10.83 -22.82
C ASN A 45 -9.14 11.73 -22.78
N TRP A 46 -8.25 11.58 -23.76
CA TRP A 46 -6.97 12.30 -23.79
C TRP A 46 -6.94 13.50 -24.74
N GLY A 47 -8.09 13.95 -25.25
CA GLY A 47 -8.28 15.30 -25.83
C GLY A 47 -7.20 15.75 -26.80
N GLY A 48 -6.71 14.84 -27.66
CA GLY A 48 -5.53 15.05 -28.49
C GLY A 48 -5.58 16.33 -29.33
N THR A 49 -4.41 16.86 -29.68
CA THR A 49 -4.29 18.07 -30.52
C THR A 49 -3.93 17.70 -31.96
N VAL A 50 -4.23 18.58 -32.92
CA VAL A 50 -3.83 18.37 -34.32
C VAL A 50 -2.30 18.22 -34.40
N GLY A 51 -1.83 17.08 -34.94
CA GLY A 51 -0.40 16.75 -35.03
C GLY A 51 0.15 15.93 -33.85
N ASN A 52 -0.61 15.77 -32.76
CA ASN A 52 -0.31 14.86 -31.65
C ASN A 52 -1.60 14.18 -31.16
N PRO A 53 -2.15 13.22 -31.94
CA PRO A 53 -3.37 12.53 -31.57
C PRO A 53 -3.07 11.62 -30.36
N MET A 54 -3.61 12.01 -29.19
CA MET A 54 -3.55 11.16 -28.01
C MET A 54 -4.72 10.18 -28.04
N VAL A 55 -4.42 8.91 -27.72
CA VAL A 55 -5.37 7.81 -27.82
C VAL A 55 -6.10 7.68 -26.48
N ASP A 56 -7.43 7.70 -26.53
CA ASP A 56 -8.29 7.42 -25.38
C ASP A 56 -7.99 6.04 -24.80
N ARG A 57 -8.02 5.94 -23.47
CA ARG A 57 -7.66 4.73 -22.75
C ARG A 57 -8.78 4.31 -21.82
N ALA A 58 -9.16 3.05 -21.90
CA ALA A 58 -10.11 2.47 -20.98
C ALA A 58 -9.57 1.14 -20.43
N ALA A 59 -10.04 0.76 -19.24
CA ALA A 59 -9.81 -0.56 -18.70
C ALA A 59 -10.92 -0.97 -17.74
N PHE A 60 -11.18 -2.27 -17.72
CA PHE A 60 -11.95 -2.97 -16.71
C PHE A 60 -11.08 -3.99 -16.01
N ALA A 61 -11.14 -4.06 -14.69
CA ALA A 61 -10.48 -5.07 -13.90
C ALA A 61 -11.37 -5.56 -12.75
N VAL A 62 -11.17 -6.82 -12.36
CA VAL A 62 -11.79 -7.44 -11.20
C VAL A 62 -10.69 -8.07 -10.35
N GLY A 63 -10.82 -7.96 -9.04
CA GLY A 63 -9.81 -8.43 -8.11
C GLY A 63 -10.15 -8.05 -6.69
N GLY A 64 -9.13 -7.71 -5.91
CA GLY A 64 -9.27 -7.34 -4.51
C GLY A 64 -8.23 -8.05 -3.66
N ASN A 65 -8.60 -8.37 -2.42
CA ASN A 65 -7.69 -9.01 -1.48
C ASN A 65 -8.40 -9.99 -0.53
N VAL A 66 -7.62 -10.93 -0.03
CA VAL A 66 -8.02 -11.85 1.03
C VAL A 66 -6.86 -12.02 2.00
N GLY A 67 -7.16 -11.95 3.28
CA GLY A 67 -6.17 -12.02 4.34
C GLY A 67 -6.68 -12.74 5.57
N PHE A 68 -5.73 -13.05 6.43
CA PHE A 68 -5.95 -13.72 7.69
C PHE A 68 -5.04 -13.12 8.75
N ASP A 69 -5.64 -12.73 9.87
CA ASP A 69 -4.94 -12.26 11.06
C ASP A 69 -5.17 -13.25 12.19
N THR A 70 -4.12 -13.76 12.82
CA THR A 70 -4.28 -14.63 13.97
C THR A 70 -4.79 -13.86 15.19
N ALA A 71 -5.37 -14.57 16.16
CA ALA A 71 -5.54 -14.02 17.50
C ALA A 71 -4.18 -13.74 18.15
N SER A 72 -4.18 -13.02 19.27
CA SER A 72 -2.97 -12.71 20.03
C SER A 72 -2.62 -13.87 20.97
N LEU A 73 -1.42 -14.43 20.87
CA LEU A 73 -0.87 -15.40 21.81
C LEU A 73 0.24 -14.73 22.63
N HIS A 74 -0.01 -14.47 23.92
CA HIS A 74 0.93 -13.75 24.80
C HIS A 74 1.43 -12.41 24.22
N GLY A 75 0.56 -11.69 23.52
CA GLY A 75 0.88 -10.41 22.87
C GLY A 75 1.38 -10.54 21.43
N LEU A 76 1.69 -11.74 20.97
CA LEU A 76 2.16 -12.02 19.60
C LEU A 76 0.99 -12.33 18.66
N SER A 77 0.92 -11.67 17.51
CA SER A 77 0.01 -12.06 16.41
C SER A 77 0.71 -12.00 15.06
N LEU A 78 0.16 -12.73 14.09
CA LEU A 78 0.65 -12.82 12.71
C LEU A 78 -0.47 -12.40 11.75
N GLY A 79 -0.10 -11.81 10.63
CA GLY A 79 -1.05 -11.46 9.57
C GLY A 79 -0.46 -11.68 8.18
N ALA A 80 -1.31 -12.11 7.25
CA ALA A 80 -0.96 -12.24 5.84
C ALA A 80 -2.14 -11.82 4.96
N LYS A 81 -1.86 -11.16 3.84
CA LYS A 81 -2.89 -10.75 2.87
C LYS A 81 -2.38 -10.82 1.44
N PHE A 82 -3.14 -11.51 0.60
CA PHE A 82 -2.91 -11.65 -0.82
C PHE A 82 -3.79 -10.69 -1.60
N TYR A 83 -3.24 -10.10 -2.65
CA TYR A 83 -3.93 -9.14 -3.52
C TYR A 83 -3.85 -9.60 -4.97
N THR A 84 -4.88 -9.29 -5.76
CA THR A 84 -4.93 -9.63 -7.19
C THR A 84 -5.72 -8.61 -8.00
N THR A 85 -5.36 -8.42 -9.26
CA THR A 85 -6.12 -7.64 -10.25
C THR A 85 -6.11 -8.37 -11.59
N ASN A 86 -7.29 -8.51 -12.22
CA ASN A 86 -7.48 -9.33 -13.41
C ASN A 86 -8.33 -8.60 -14.44
N GLY A 87 -7.82 -8.48 -15.67
CA GLY A 87 -8.52 -7.82 -16.78
C GLY A 87 -9.53 -8.71 -17.52
N LEU A 88 -9.63 -10.00 -17.13
CA LEU A 88 -10.56 -11.01 -17.65
C LEU A 88 -10.60 -11.14 -19.20
N GLY A 89 -9.58 -10.66 -19.90
CA GLY A 89 -9.51 -10.68 -21.37
C GLY A 89 -10.48 -9.76 -22.10
N VAL A 90 -11.26 -8.94 -21.38
CA VAL A 90 -12.32 -8.06 -21.96
C VAL A 90 -11.80 -6.70 -22.43
N ASN A 91 -10.59 -6.34 -22.01
CA ASN A 91 -9.94 -5.09 -22.44
C ASN A 91 -9.49 -5.15 -23.90
N SER A 92 -9.25 -3.97 -24.48
CA SER A 92 -8.76 -3.83 -25.87
C SER A 92 -7.50 -4.67 -26.10
N LYS A 93 -7.41 -5.32 -27.27
CA LYS A 93 -6.17 -6.00 -27.70
C LYS A 93 -5.08 -5.01 -28.14
N THR A 94 -5.43 -3.75 -28.35
CA THR A 94 -4.47 -2.69 -28.65
C THR A 94 -3.95 -2.08 -27.35
N SER A 95 -2.72 -2.39 -26.96
CA SER A 95 -2.14 -1.91 -25.68
C SER A 95 -2.26 -0.38 -25.51
N ALA A 96 -2.09 0.42 -26.56
CA ALA A 96 -2.22 1.88 -26.50
C ALA A 96 -3.61 2.38 -26.04
N LYS A 97 -4.67 1.56 -26.20
CA LYS A 97 -6.05 1.84 -25.78
C LYS A 97 -6.37 1.31 -24.37
N VAL A 98 -5.45 0.58 -23.75
CA VAL A 98 -5.63 0.02 -22.40
C VAL A 98 -5.06 0.98 -21.37
N ASP A 99 -5.89 1.32 -20.39
CA ASP A 99 -5.48 2.05 -19.20
C ASP A 99 -4.67 1.14 -18.25
N GLY A 100 -3.36 1.42 -18.11
CA GLY A 100 -2.47 0.62 -17.26
C GLY A 100 -2.65 0.82 -15.75
N THR A 101 -3.47 1.78 -15.32
CA THR A 101 -3.59 2.10 -13.88
C THR A 101 -4.38 1.08 -13.07
N LEU A 102 -4.87 0.02 -13.69
CA LEU A 102 -5.54 -1.12 -13.04
C LEU A 102 -4.68 -2.40 -12.99
N PHE A 103 -3.47 -2.37 -13.53
CA PHE A 103 -2.64 -3.55 -13.83
C PHE A 103 -1.18 -3.36 -13.41
N ASP A 104 -0.31 -4.30 -13.76
CA ASP A 104 1.13 -4.14 -13.62
C ASP A 104 1.70 -3.16 -14.67
N ASP A 105 3.02 -2.96 -14.66
CA ASP A 105 3.74 -2.05 -15.56
C ASP A 105 3.56 -2.40 -17.05
N ASN A 106 3.29 -3.67 -17.35
CA ASN A 106 3.08 -4.19 -18.71
C ASN A 106 1.60 -4.22 -19.11
N LYS A 107 0.71 -3.76 -18.22
CA LYS A 107 -0.76 -3.84 -18.35
C LYS A 107 -1.30 -5.27 -18.25
N ASP A 108 -0.56 -6.13 -17.57
CA ASP A 108 -0.94 -7.50 -17.30
C ASP A 108 -1.62 -7.65 -15.94
N SER A 109 -2.44 -8.69 -15.85
CA SER A 109 -3.03 -9.11 -14.59
C SER A 109 -1.95 -9.67 -13.67
N TYR A 110 -1.99 -9.34 -12.39
CA TYR A 110 -0.98 -9.81 -11.45
C TYR A 110 -1.55 -10.02 -10.05
N SER A 111 -0.75 -10.72 -9.24
CA SER A 111 -1.05 -10.93 -7.84
C SER A 111 0.19 -10.81 -6.97
N ILE A 112 0.03 -10.46 -5.71
CA ILE A 112 1.12 -10.24 -4.76
C ILE A 112 0.71 -10.68 -3.35
N LEU A 113 1.64 -11.31 -2.61
CA LEU A 113 1.55 -11.38 -1.14
C LEU A 113 1.92 -10.01 -0.56
N GLY A 114 0.91 -9.17 -0.43
CA GLY A 114 1.06 -7.74 -0.15
C GLY A 114 1.28 -7.42 1.33
N GLU A 115 0.61 -8.14 2.23
CA GLU A 115 0.88 -8.04 3.66
C GLU A 115 1.39 -9.39 4.18
N SER A 116 2.39 -9.34 5.05
CA SER A 116 2.96 -10.48 5.75
C SER A 116 3.77 -9.94 6.93
N TYR A 117 3.19 -9.98 8.12
CA TYR A 117 3.73 -9.29 9.28
C TYR A 117 3.55 -10.08 10.57
N LEU A 118 4.34 -9.65 11.55
CA LEU A 118 4.23 -10.04 12.95
C LEU A 118 3.97 -8.79 13.77
N VAL A 119 3.10 -8.90 14.77
CA VAL A 119 2.83 -7.85 15.75
C VAL A 119 3.12 -8.39 17.13
N TYR A 120 3.82 -7.61 17.95
CA TYR A 120 3.94 -7.84 19.38
C TYR A 120 3.40 -6.64 20.14
N LYS A 121 2.43 -6.87 21.04
CA LYS A 121 1.85 -5.84 21.91
C LYS A 121 2.07 -6.21 23.37
N ASN A 122 2.66 -5.29 24.12
CA ASN A 122 2.78 -5.36 25.56
C ASN A 122 2.33 -4.02 26.17
N SER A 123 1.26 -4.03 26.94
CA SER A 123 0.65 -2.83 27.53
C SER A 123 0.40 -1.74 26.46
N ASN A 124 1.01 -0.56 26.61
CA ASN A 124 0.87 0.60 25.72
C ASN A 124 1.90 0.63 24.59
N THR A 125 2.72 -0.41 24.46
CA THR A 125 3.74 -0.52 23.40
C THR A 125 3.34 -1.59 22.40
N THR A 126 3.37 -1.24 21.11
CA THR A 126 3.14 -2.17 19.99
C THR A 126 4.31 -2.08 19.02
N VAL A 127 4.81 -3.22 18.57
CA VAL A 127 5.81 -3.34 17.52
C VAL A 127 5.22 -4.19 16.39
N LYS A 128 5.26 -3.70 15.15
CA LYS A 128 4.82 -4.41 13.95
C LYS A 128 5.95 -4.47 12.93
N VAL A 129 6.30 -5.67 12.49
CA VAL A 129 7.43 -5.93 11.58
C VAL A 129 6.94 -6.71 10.37
N GLY A 130 7.37 -6.29 9.18
CA GLY A 130 7.12 -6.99 7.93
C GLY A 130 6.37 -6.13 6.92
N ARG A 131 5.73 -6.81 5.96
CA ARG A 131 4.99 -6.16 4.87
C ARG A 131 3.62 -5.75 5.35
N GLN A 132 3.26 -4.49 5.17
CA GLN A 132 2.08 -3.88 5.74
C GLN A 132 1.66 -2.64 4.95
N LYS A 133 0.41 -2.21 5.15
CA LYS A 133 0.01 -0.84 4.81
C LYS A 133 0.56 0.14 5.84
N LEU A 134 0.97 1.32 5.39
CA LEU A 134 1.31 2.46 6.23
C LEU A 134 0.46 3.66 5.79
N ASP A 135 -0.18 4.30 6.75
CA ASP A 135 -0.98 5.51 6.55
C ASP A 135 -0.51 6.59 7.53
N THR A 136 0.58 7.24 7.14
CA THR A 136 1.24 8.32 7.88
C THR A 136 1.29 9.56 6.98
N PRO A 137 1.51 10.76 7.54
CA PRO A 137 1.66 11.97 6.72
C PRO A 137 2.77 11.89 5.66
N LEU A 138 3.77 11.02 5.84
CA LEU A 138 4.95 10.88 4.96
C LEU A 138 4.94 9.61 4.11
N ALA A 139 4.05 8.65 4.40
CA ALA A 139 3.93 7.38 3.69
C ALA A 139 2.47 6.94 3.71
N GLY A 140 1.83 6.93 2.54
CA GLY A 140 0.41 6.61 2.37
C GLY A 140 0.18 5.37 1.54
N SER A 141 -0.84 4.61 1.90
CA SER A 141 -1.21 3.36 1.23
C SER A 141 -2.11 3.57 0.01
N ASP A 142 -1.82 4.59 -0.81
CA ASP A 142 -2.65 5.06 -1.94
C ASP A 142 -3.44 3.94 -2.62
N ASP A 143 -4.73 3.87 -2.31
CA ASP A 143 -5.64 2.83 -2.79
C ASP A 143 -6.61 3.38 -3.83
N ALA A 144 -6.09 4.23 -4.72
CA ALA A 144 -6.89 4.98 -5.69
C ALA A 144 -7.34 4.13 -6.90
N ARG A 145 -6.84 2.88 -7.02
CA ARG A 145 -7.08 2.00 -8.18
C ARG A 145 -7.38 0.57 -7.76
N MET A 146 -6.65 -0.44 -8.25
CA MET A 146 -6.95 -1.85 -7.94
C MET A 146 -6.17 -2.35 -6.73
N LEU A 147 -4.86 -2.07 -6.68
CA LEU A 147 -4.02 -2.45 -5.54
C LEU A 147 -3.40 -1.21 -4.90
N PRO A 148 -3.27 -1.19 -3.55
CA PRO A 148 -2.71 -0.08 -2.81
C PRO A 148 -1.17 -0.08 -2.83
N ASN A 149 -0.59 1.03 -2.39
CA ASN A 149 0.81 1.07 -1.98
C ASN A 149 1.03 0.22 -0.72
N LEU A 150 2.16 -0.51 -0.69
CA LEU A 150 2.52 -1.43 0.39
C LEU A 150 3.99 -1.22 0.78
N PHE A 151 4.31 -1.50 2.05
CA PHE A 151 5.61 -1.19 2.63
C PHE A 151 6.15 -2.37 3.44
N GLU A 152 7.45 -2.64 3.35
CA GLU A 152 8.15 -3.50 4.31
C GLU A 152 8.79 -2.60 5.36
N ALA A 153 8.33 -2.72 6.60
CA ALA A 153 8.73 -1.80 7.66
C ALA A 153 8.71 -2.45 9.05
N THR A 154 9.47 -1.84 9.95
CA THR A 154 9.35 -2.00 11.40
C THR A 154 8.73 -0.73 11.96
N VAL A 155 7.63 -0.86 12.71
CA VAL A 155 6.92 0.26 13.33
C VAL A 155 6.75 -0.02 14.82
N LEU A 156 7.18 0.91 15.65
CA LEU A 156 6.96 0.94 17.09
C LEU A 156 6.00 2.09 17.41
N ILE A 157 5.00 1.81 18.24
CA ILE A 157 4.03 2.77 18.73
C ILE A 157 4.00 2.67 20.26
N ASN A 158 4.09 3.80 20.95
CA ASN A 158 3.97 3.89 22.40
C ASN A 158 3.02 5.01 22.83
N THR A 159 2.14 4.71 23.79
CA THR A 159 1.16 5.66 24.35
C THR A 159 1.24 5.77 25.87
N ASP A 160 2.43 5.58 26.46
CA ASP A 160 2.62 5.72 27.92
C ASP A 160 2.56 7.18 28.40
N ILE A 161 2.84 8.13 27.50
CA ILE A 161 2.76 9.56 27.79
C ILE A 161 1.33 10.04 27.51
N LYS A 162 0.71 10.66 28.51
CA LYS A 162 -0.66 11.20 28.38
C LYS A 162 -0.75 12.18 27.20
N ASP A 163 -1.79 12.03 26.40
CA ASP A 163 -2.09 12.88 25.24
C ASP A 163 -0.97 12.92 24.17
N THR A 164 -0.07 11.92 24.15
CA THR A 164 1.08 11.84 23.21
C THR A 164 1.20 10.42 22.65
N THR A 165 1.51 10.28 21.36
CA THR A 165 1.75 8.97 20.73
C THR A 165 3.11 8.97 20.05
N ILE A 166 4.07 8.27 20.65
CA ILE A 166 5.39 8.14 20.06
C ILE A 166 5.33 7.07 18.97
N ILE A 167 5.76 7.42 17.76
CA ILE A 167 5.88 6.49 16.63
C ILE A 167 7.33 6.52 16.16
N ALA A 168 7.99 5.37 16.16
CA ALA A 168 9.27 5.17 15.50
C ALA A 168 9.09 4.14 14.38
N ALA A 169 9.48 4.48 13.15
CA ALA A 169 9.33 3.61 12.01
C ALA A 169 10.63 3.54 11.20
N HIS A 170 10.89 2.38 10.60
CA HIS A 170 11.95 2.19 9.62
C HIS A 170 11.39 1.40 8.44
N VAL A 171 11.43 2.00 7.25
CA VAL A 171 10.86 1.45 6.03
C VAL A 171 11.98 1.07 5.07
N SER A 172 12.10 -0.23 4.78
CA SER A 172 13.19 -0.79 3.97
C SER A 172 12.78 -1.02 2.51
N LYS A 173 11.53 -1.41 2.26
CA LYS A 173 11.02 -1.67 0.91
C LYS A 173 9.67 -1.03 0.66
N PHE A 174 9.42 -0.77 -0.61
CA PHE A 174 8.16 -0.27 -1.14
C PHE A 174 7.69 -1.12 -2.30
N ALA A 175 6.39 -1.35 -2.37
CA ALA A 175 5.71 -1.88 -3.55
C ALA A 175 4.60 -0.90 -3.93
N ALA A 176 4.72 -0.28 -5.08
CA ALA A 176 3.73 0.66 -5.55
C ALA A 176 2.43 -0.08 -5.95
N GLY A 177 1.30 0.54 -5.64
CA GLY A 177 0.00 0.12 -6.13
C GLY A 177 -0.15 0.37 -7.63
N THR A 178 -1.27 -0.07 -8.21
CA THR A 178 -1.50 0.09 -9.66
C THR A 178 -1.65 1.55 -10.08
N PHE A 179 -1.95 2.45 -9.14
CA PHE A 179 -2.07 3.88 -9.44
C PHE A 179 -0.74 4.52 -9.87
N SER A 180 0.41 3.96 -9.44
CA SER A 180 1.74 4.43 -9.85
C SER A 180 1.92 4.53 -11.37
N ASN A 181 1.25 3.66 -12.13
CA ASN A 181 1.27 3.66 -13.60
C ASN A 181 0.71 4.96 -14.21
N ALA A 182 0.09 5.83 -13.43
CA ALA A 182 -0.30 7.18 -13.85
C ALA A 182 0.90 8.12 -14.03
N TYR A 183 2.06 7.83 -13.42
CA TYR A 183 3.19 8.74 -13.29
C TYR A 183 4.45 8.33 -14.09
N SER A 184 4.33 7.41 -15.06
CA SER A 184 5.44 6.81 -15.82
C SER A 184 6.59 7.78 -16.15
N ALA A 185 7.74 7.62 -15.49
CA ALA A 185 8.94 8.48 -15.61
C ALA A 185 9.75 8.27 -16.91
N SER A 186 9.09 7.95 -18.02
CA SER A 186 9.73 7.71 -19.33
C SER A 186 10.26 8.98 -20.00
N THR A 187 9.98 10.16 -19.46
CA THR A 187 10.49 11.46 -19.93
C THR A 187 10.91 12.34 -18.74
N PRO A 188 11.78 13.34 -18.92
CA PRO A 188 12.20 14.23 -17.84
C PRO A 188 11.04 14.96 -17.14
N SER A 189 10.03 15.41 -17.90
CA SER A 189 8.83 16.05 -17.35
C SER A 189 8.01 15.08 -16.50
N ASN A 190 7.88 13.82 -16.94
CA ASN A 190 7.14 12.82 -16.17
C ASN A 190 7.93 12.34 -14.95
N ALA A 191 9.26 12.31 -15.01
CA ALA A 191 10.11 12.00 -13.86
C ALA A 191 9.93 13.05 -12.75
N ALA A 192 9.90 14.34 -13.10
CA ALA A 192 9.62 15.40 -12.13
C ALA A 192 8.23 15.25 -11.49
N LEU A 193 7.19 14.96 -12.30
CA LEU A 193 5.84 14.69 -11.80
C LEU A 193 5.81 13.48 -10.87
N SER A 194 6.47 12.38 -11.23
CA SER A 194 6.54 11.17 -10.39
C SER A 194 7.17 11.43 -9.04
N VAL A 195 8.35 12.06 -9.01
CA VAL A 195 9.06 12.38 -7.76
C VAL A 195 8.23 13.32 -6.90
N SER A 196 7.67 14.39 -7.49
CA SER A 196 6.82 15.34 -6.76
C SER A 196 5.51 14.72 -6.24
N SER A 197 5.05 13.64 -6.87
CA SER A 197 3.85 12.88 -6.46
C SER A 197 4.18 11.70 -5.53
N GLY A 198 5.45 11.51 -5.15
CA GLY A 198 5.89 10.44 -4.24
C GLY A 198 6.11 9.07 -4.89
N TYR A 199 6.06 8.95 -6.21
CA TYR A 199 6.22 7.69 -6.95
C TYR A 199 7.65 7.42 -7.44
N GLY A 200 8.61 8.30 -7.14
CA GLY A 200 10.03 8.03 -7.34
C GLY A 200 10.48 7.93 -8.80
N LEU A 201 11.74 7.54 -8.99
CA LEU A 201 12.39 7.42 -10.31
C LEU A 201 12.29 6.02 -10.92
N ASN A 202 12.10 4.97 -10.11
CA ASN A 202 12.10 3.59 -10.56
C ASN A 202 10.73 2.93 -10.34
N GLN A 203 9.72 3.50 -11.00
CA GLN A 203 8.33 3.08 -10.85
C GLN A 203 8.13 1.64 -11.35
N THR A 204 7.78 0.77 -10.41
CA THR A 204 7.28 -0.58 -10.69
C THR A 204 6.14 -0.89 -9.74
N SER A 205 5.06 -1.41 -10.30
CA SER A 205 3.87 -1.80 -9.56
C SER A 205 3.94 -3.26 -9.12
N GLY A 206 3.42 -3.55 -7.93
CA GLY A 206 3.25 -4.92 -7.45
C GLY A 206 4.54 -5.67 -7.09
N LYS A 207 5.67 -4.97 -6.92
CA LYS A 207 6.96 -5.58 -6.55
C LYS A 207 7.59 -4.83 -5.38
N PHE A 208 7.94 -5.55 -4.33
CA PHE A 208 8.72 -4.98 -3.23
C PHE A 208 10.16 -4.77 -3.67
N MET A 209 10.61 -3.52 -3.66
CA MET A 209 12.00 -3.16 -3.93
C MET A 209 12.55 -2.27 -2.82
N ASN A 210 13.89 -2.20 -2.72
CA ASN A 210 14.57 -1.29 -1.80
C ASN A 210 14.03 0.14 -1.95
N MET A 211 13.71 0.79 -0.82
CA MET A 211 13.09 2.11 -0.80
C MET A 211 13.92 3.17 -1.54
N GLY A 212 15.24 3.17 -1.37
CA GLY A 212 16.14 4.07 -2.09
C GLY A 212 16.15 3.77 -3.59
N THR A 213 16.17 2.49 -3.96
CA THR A 213 16.15 2.09 -5.38
C THR A 213 14.84 2.54 -6.05
N TYR A 214 13.71 2.42 -5.35
CA TYR A 214 12.42 2.92 -5.83
C TYR A 214 12.44 4.45 -5.99
N ALA A 215 12.83 5.16 -4.94
CA ALA A 215 12.70 6.61 -4.85
C ALA A 215 13.68 7.34 -5.76
N ILE A 216 14.97 6.98 -5.69
CA ILE A 216 16.08 7.74 -6.28
C ILE A 216 17.06 6.88 -7.09
N ASN A 217 16.72 5.61 -7.37
CA ASN A 217 17.54 4.67 -8.13
C ASN A 217 18.93 4.41 -7.49
N GLN A 218 18.99 4.39 -6.16
CA GLN A 218 20.20 4.07 -5.38
C GLN A 218 19.84 3.17 -4.21
N ASP A 219 20.60 2.12 -3.97
CA ASP A 219 20.38 1.25 -2.81
C ASP A 219 20.66 2.02 -1.51
N THR A 220 19.75 1.93 -0.54
CA THR A 220 19.89 2.55 0.78
C THR A 220 19.46 1.58 1.87
N ASP A 221 19.75 1.89 3.13
CA ASP A 221 19.23 1.09 4.24
C ASP A 221 17.73 1.34 4.51
N GLY A 222 17.07 2.20 3.74
CA GLY A 222 15.67 2.59 3.94
C GLY A 222 15.52 3.99 4.54
N VAL A 223 14.35 4.27 5.10
CA VAL A 223 13.99 5.58 5.69
C VAL A 223 13.50 5.38 7.11
N SER A 224 14.08 6.11 8.06
CA SER A 224 13.65 6.12 9.46
C SER A 224 12.89 7.39 9.81
N VAL A 225 11.84 7.26 10.61
CA VAL A 225 11.01 8.37 11.08
C VAL A 225 10.79 8.21 12.58
N LEU A 226 10.81 9.33 13.31
CA LEU A 226 10.39 9.44 14.70
C LEU A 226 9.40 10.61 14.81
N SER A 227 8.23 10.37 15.40
CA SER A 227 7.21 11.39 15.66
C SER A 227 6.59 11.22 17.05
N ALA A 228 6.00 12.28 17.60
CA ALA A 228 5.30 12.29 18.89
C ALA A 228 4.13 13.28 18.86
#